data_AF-A0A377DCV3-F1
#
_entry.id   AF-A0A377DCV3-F1
#
_cell.length_a   1.000
_cell.length_b   1.000
_cell.length_c   1.000
_cell.angle_alpha   90.00
_cell.angle_beta   90.00
_cell.angle_gamma   90.00
#
_symmetry.space_group_name_H-M   'P 1'
#
loop_
_entity.id
_entity.type
_entity.pdbx_description
1 polymer ?
#
loop_
_entity_poly.entity_id
_entity_poly.type
_entity_poly.pdbx_seq_one_letter_code
_entity_poly.pdbx_strand_id
1 'polypeptide(L)'
;MRGDEGYLLALAYSTQRGYGRNHPFAGEIRSGYIDVSIVPEELGFAVNVGELLMTECEMVNGFIDPPDEPPHFTRGYGLVFGMSERKAMAMALVDRALQAPEYGEHATGPAQDEEFVLAHADNVEAAGFVSHLKLPHYVDFQAELELLKRLQQEQTMANLSGYNFAYLDEQTKRMIRRAILKAVAIPGYQVPFGGREMPMPYGWGTGGIQLTASVIGESDVLKVIDQGADDTTTPCRFATSLSA
;
A
#
# COMPACT_ATOMS: atom_id res chain seq x y z
N MET A 1 2.44 2.36 30.91
CA MET A 1 2.58 1.72 29.58
C MET A 1 4.06 1.49 29.28
N ARG A 2 4.47 0.33 28.77
CA ARG A 2 5.89 0.04 28.41
C ARG A 2 6.31 0.57 27.04
N GLY A 3 5.38 1.18 26.31
CA GLY A 3 5.51 1.51 24.90
C GLY A 3 6.70 2.38 24.53
N ASP A 4 7.01 2.42 23.24
CA ASP A 4 8.10 3.20 22.66
C ASP A 4 7.96 4.70 22.95
N GLU A 5 9.08 5.35 23.29
CA GLU A 5 9.09 6.78 23.60
C GLU A 5 8.73 7.63 22.39
N GLY A 6 9.28 7.31 21.21
CA GLY A 6 9.02 8.06 19.98
C GLY A 6 7.57 7.96 19.53
N TYR A 7 7.01 6.75 19.58
CA TYR A 7 5.61 6.50 19.25
C TYR A 7 4.65 7.30 20.14
N LEU A 8 4.82 7.21 21.47
CA LEU A 8 3.95 7.91 22.41
C LEU A 8 4.11 9.42 22.34
N LEU A 9 5.32 9.93 22.09
CA LEU A 9 5.54 11.35 21.83
C LEU A 9 4.82 11.83 20.57
N ALA A 10 4.83 11.04 19.49
CA ALA A 10 4.14 11.40 18.26
C ALA A 10 2.61 11.43 18.45
N LEU A 11 2.05 10.46 19.17
CA LEU A 11 0.63 10.45 19.53
C LEU A 11 0.27 11.65 20.40
N ALA A 12 1.01 11.89 21.48
CA ALA A 12 0.82 13.04 22.36
C ALA A 12 0.93 14.38 21.61
N TYR A 13 1.88 14.49 20.68
CA TYR A 13 2.00 15.68 19.84
C TYR A 13 0.80 15.84 18.90
N SER A 14 0.24 14.75 18.38
CA SER A 14 -0.96 14.82 17.51
C SER A 14 -2.18 15.39 18.26
N THR A 15 -2.36 15.08 19.55
CA THR A 15 -3.45 15.63 20.37
C THR A 15 -3.29 17.12 20.59
N GLN A 16 -2.06 17.59 20.81
CA GLN A 16 -1.73 19.02 20.89
C GLN A 16 -2.01 19.77 19.58
N ARG A 17 -1.92 19.07 18.44
CA ARG A 17 -2.23 19.61 17.11
C ARG A 17 -3.71 19.54 16.73
N GLY A 18 -4.56 18.97 17.59
CA GLY A 18 -6.01 18.98 17.44
C GLY A 18 -6.67 17.62 17.17
N TYR A 19 -5.89 16.54 17.03
CA TYR A 19 -6.43 15.18 16.85
C TYR A 19 -6.76 14.57 18.22
N GLY A 20 -7.98 14.77 18.73
CA GLY A 20 -8.35 14.37 20.09
C GLY A 20 -7.86 15.36 21.14
N ARG A 21 -8.19 16.64 20.97
CA ARG A 21 -7.65 17.76 21.76
C ARG A 21 -8.11 17.70 23.22
N ASN A 22 -7.16 17.65 24.16
CA ASN A 22 -7.42 17.53 25.60
C ASN A 22 -6.88 18.72 26.45
N HIS A 23 -6.43 19.81 25.81
CA HIS A 23 -5.98 21.07 26.43
C HIS A 23 -5.04 20.88 27.65
N PRO A 24 -3.81 20.36 27.44
CA PRO A 24 -2.95 19.97 28.54
C PRO A 24 -2.15 21.14 29.12
N PHE A 25 -1.98 21.11 30.44
CA PHE A 25 -1.05 21.93 31.22
C PHE A 25 -0.21 21.00 32.11
N ALA A 26 1.09 21.23 32.18
CA ALA A 26 1.94 20.52 33.14
C ALA A 26 1.59 21.01 34.55
N GLY A 27 0.86 20.19 35.31
CA GLY A 27 0.54 20.48 36.70
C GLY A 27 1.78 20.32 37.57
N GLU A 28 2.43 19.16 37.45
CA GLU A 28 3.68 18.88 38.12
C GLU A 28 4.55 17.90 37.34
N ILE A 29 5.87 18.12 37.39
CA ILE A 29 6.89 17.17 36.96
C ILE A 29 7.92 17.11 38.08
N ARG A 30 8.09 15.94 38.69
CA ARG A 30 9.06 15.74 39.76
C ARG A 30 9.89 14.50 39.50
N SER A 31 11.17 14.59 39.83
CA SER A 31 12.09 13.46 39.76
C SER A 31 12.79 13.30 41.09
N GLY A 32 12.85 12.06 41.59
CA GLY A 32 13.41 11.79 42.91
C GLY A 32 13.50 10.31 43.21
N TYR A 33 14.10 10.00 44.36
CA TYR A 33 14.21 8.64 44.86
C TYR A 33 12.98 8.27 45.68
N ILE A 34 12.41 7.11 45.39
CA ILE A 34 11.26 6.54 46.11
C ILE A 34 11.71 5.25 46.78
N ASP A 35 11.49 5.15 48.08
CA ASP A 35 11.74 3.93 48.86
C ASP A 35 10.84 2.78 48.38
N VAL A 36 11.44 1.61 48.14
CA VAL A 36 10.74 0.38 47.78
C VAL A 36 10.70 -0.52 48.98
N SER A 37 9.50 -0.96 49.34
CA SER A 37 9.30 -1.90 50.45
C SER A 37 8.57 -3.15 49.99
N ILE A 38 8.91 -4.29 50.57
CA ILE A 38 8.22 -5.57 50.39
C ILE A 38 7.75 -6.10 51.74
N VAL A 39 6.77 -7.00 51.76
CA VAL A 39 6.32 -7.71 52.97
C VAL A 39 6.65 -9.19 52.80
N PRO A 40 7.83 -9.67 53.26
CA PRO A 40 8.20 -11.07 53.15
C PRO A 40 7.31 -11.95 54.02
N GLU A 41 6.90 -13.12 53.50
CA GLU A 41 6.06 -14.07 54.22
C GLU A 41 6.71 -14.54 55.52
N GLU A 42 8.04 -14.67 55.53
CA GLU A 42 8.83 -15.12 56.67
C GLU A 42 8.87 -14.12 57.83
N LEU A 43 8.67 -12.82 57.54
CA LEU A 43 8.77 -11.74 58.52
C LEU A 43 7.41 -11.17 58.92
N GLY A 44 6.45 -11.13 58.01
CA GLY A 44 5.10 -10.61 58.28
C GLY A 44 5.03 -9.10 58.51
N PHE A 45 6.09 -8.34 58.19
CA PHE A 45 6.13 -6.87 58.25
C PHE A 45 6.88 -6.27 57.06
N ALA A 46 6.65 -4.98 56.79
CA ALA A 46 7.27 -4.27 55.67
C ALA A 46 8.78 -4.04 55.89
N VAL A 47 9.58 -4.40 54.89
CA VAL A 47 11.04 -4.20 54.87
C VAL A 47 11.38 -3.31 53.67
N ASN A 48 12.09 -2.20 53.92
CA ASN A 48 12.66 -1.36 52.87
C ASN A 48 13.85 -2.10 52.22
N VAL A 49 13.79 -2.28 50.90
CA VAL A 49 14.78 -3.02 50.10
C VAL A 49 15.69 -2.12 49.26
N GLY A 50 15.48 -0.80 49.29
CA GLY A 50 16.25 0.18 48.55
C GLY A 50 15.38 1.29 47.97
N GLU A 51 15.94 2.05 47.05
CA GLU A 51 15.28 3.19 46.43
C GLU A 51 15.33 3.11 44.90
N LEU A 52 14.33 3.70 44.24
CA LEU A 52 14.28 3.84 42.78
C LEU A 52 14.23 5.31 42.40
N LEU A 53 15.13 5.73 41.52
CA LEU A 53 15.02 7.03 40.86
C LEU A 53 13.88 6.98 39.85
N MET A 54 12.87 7.82 40.05
CA MET A 54 11.67 7.87 39.20
C MET A 54 11.32 9.30 38.86
N THR A 55 10.73 9.49 37.67
CA THR A 55 10.10 10.74 37.25
C THR A 55 8.60 10.53 37.14
N GLU A 56 7.86 11.38 37.84
CA GLU A 56 6.40 11.48 37.82
C GLU A 56 5.99 12.75 37.07
N CYS A 57 4.95 12.64 36.24
CA CYS A 57 4.33 13.75 35.54
C CYS A 57 2.81 13.69 35.72
N GLU A 58 2.25 14.77 36.25
CA GLU A 58 0.82 15.00 36.33
C GLU A 58 0.43 16.12 35.36
N MET A 59 -0.42 15.79 34.39
CA MET A 59 -1.00 16.74 33.46
C MET A 59 -2.40 17.09 33.91
N VAL A 60 -2.70 18.39 33.93
CA VAL A 60 -4.05 18.92 34.10
C VAL A 60 -4.63 19.17 32.71
N ASN A 61 -5.84 18.70 32.46
CA ASN A 61 -6.50 18.72 31.16
C ASN A 61 -7.81 19.50 31.24
N GLY A 62 -8.53 19.60 30.11
CA GLY A 62 -9.82 20.30 30.03
C GLY A 62 -10.78 19.90 31.15
N PHE A 63 -11.59 20.88 31.61
CA PHE A 63 -12.60 20.64 32.65
C PHE A 63 -13.85 19.99 32.07
N ILE A 64 -14.54 19.24 32.91
CA ILE A 64 -15.86 18.67 32.65
C ILE A 64 -16.87 19.27 33.63
N ASP A 65 -18.16 19.16 33.30
CA ASP A 65 -19.27 19.61 34.14
C ASP A 65 -20.24 18.43 34.34
N PRO A 66 -19.96 17.53 35.30
CA PRO A 66 -20.80 16.38 35.57
C PRO A 66 -22.11 16.80 36.26
N PRO A 67 -23.19 16.02 36.15
CA PRO A 67 -24.49 16.39 36.73
C PRO A 67 -24.51 16.37 38.27
N ASP A 68 -23.66 15.56 38.91
CA ASP A 68 -23.72 15.25 40.34
C ASP A 68 -22.61 15.91 41.18
N GLU A 69 -21.69 16.66 40.56
CA GLU A 69 -20.57 17.32 41.24
C GLU A 69 -20.16 18.63 40.57
N PRO A 70 -19.46 19.56 41.27
CA PRO A 70 -19.00 20.81 40.68
C PRO A 70 -18.04 20.58 39.51
N PRO A 71 -18.03 21.48 38.50
CA PRO A 71 -17.07 21.40 37.40
C PRO A 71 -15.63 21.32 37.90
N HIS A 72 -14.86 20.36 37.39
CA HIS A 72 -13.48 20.15 37.78
C HIS A 72 -12.61 19.78 36.59
N PHE A 73 -11.30 19.99 36.73
CA PHE A 73 -10.33 19.58 35.72
C PHE A 73 -10.22 18.06 35.65
N THR A 74 -9.92 17.56 34.46
CA THR A 74 -9.49 16.17 34.26
C THR A 74 -7.96 16.09 34.35
N ARG A 75 -7.42 14.88 34.48
CA ARG A 75 -5.98 14.67 34.68
C ARG A 75 -5.45 13.49 33.88
N GLY A 76 -4.18 13.57 33.52
CA GLY A 76 -3.41 12.47 32.96
C GLY A 76 -2.15 12.22 33.78
N TYR A 77 -1.72 10.96 33.84
CA TYR A 77 -0.62 10.53 34.71
C TYR A 77 0.45 9.74 33.96
N GLY A 78 1.71 10.07 34.24
CA GLY A 78 2.87 9.40 33.67
C GLY A 78 3.94 9.14 34.72
N LEU A 79 4.50 7.93 34.72
CA LEU A 79 5.53 7.51 35.66
C LEU A 79 6.58 6.66 34.96
N VAL A 80 7.85 7.01 35.13
CA VAL A 80 8.98 6.35 34.47
C VAL A 80 10.17 6.18 35.41
N PHE A 81 11.04 5.22 35.10
CA PHE A 81 12.33 5.10 35.78
C PHE A 81 13.34 6.14 35.26
N GLY A 82 14.25 6.55 36.14
CA GLY A 82 15.29 7.52 35.85
C GLY A 82 14.76 8.94 35.76
N MET A 83 15.30 9.70 34.80
CA MET A 83 15.05 11.14 34.63
C MET A 83 14.37 11.47 33.28
N SER A 84 13.70 10.50 32.63
CA SER A 84 13.14 10.70 31.28
C SER A 84 11.79 11.43 31.31
N GLU A 85 11.83 12.74 31.54
CA GLU A 85 10.63 13.59 31.66
C GLU A 85 9.74 13.54 30.41
N ARG A 86 10.32 13.56 29.21
CA ARG A 86 9.56 13.54 27.95
C ARG A 86 8.69 12.30 27.82
N LYS A 87 9.19 11.15 28.27
CA LYS A 87 8.42 9.90 28.28
C LYS A 87 7.29 9.96 29.30
N ALA A 88 7.55 10.49 30.50
CA ALA A 88 6.51 10.68 31.52
C ALA A 88 5.40 11.61 31.01
N MET A 89 5.78 12.73 30.38
CA MET A 89 4.82 13.67 29.79
C MET A 89 3.99 13.03 28.66
N ALA A 90 4.63 12.31 27.75
CA ALA A 90 3.93 11.61 26.67
C ALA A 90 2.94 10.58 27.22
N MET A 91 3.35 9.84 28.25
CA MET A 91 2.49 8.88 28.93
C MET A 91 1.29 9.57 29.57
N ALA A 92 1.47 10.68 30.27
CA ALA A 92 0.38 11.44 30.88
C ALA A 92 -0.61 11.99 29.84
N LEU A 93 -0.12 12.47 28.70
CA LEU A 93 -0.96 13.00 27.63
C LEU A 93 -1.77 11.90 26.92
N VAL A 94 -1.16 10.74 26.68
CA VAL A 94 -1.83 9.58 26.08
C VAL A 94 -2.79 8.92 27.07
N ASP A 95 -2.43 8.85 28.36
CA ASP A 95 -3.31 8.37 29.44
C ASP A 95 -4.64 9.13 29.44
N ARG A 96 -4.59 10.47 29.46
CA ARG A 96 -5.82 11.26 29.36
C ARG A 96 -6.57 11.04 28.05
N ALA A 97 -5.88 10.84 26.93
CA ALA A 97 -6.54 10.58 25.64
C ALA A 97 -7.28 9.23 25.64
N LEU A 98 -6.73 8.22 26.32
CA LEU A 98 -7.32 6.88 26.45
C LEU A 98 -8.48 6.82 27.46
N GLN A 99 -8.57 7.79 28.39
CA GLN A 99 -9.75 7.96 29.25
C GLN A 99 -11.00 8.45 28.49
N ALA A 100 -10.95 8.61 27.15
CA ALA A 100 -12.08 9.05 26.34
C ALA A 100 -13.38 8.25 26.61
N PRO A 101 -13.39 6.91 26.74
CA PRO A 101 -14.60 6.16 27.07
C PRO A 101 -15.19 6.51 28.45
N GLU A 102 -14.34 6.80 29.44
CA GLU A 102 -14.76 7.14 30.80
C GLU A 102 -15.48 8.49 30.85
N TYR A 103 -15.06 9.44 30.02
CA TYR A 103 -15.70 10.75 29.89
C TYR A 103 -16.77 10.82 28.79
N GLY A 104 -17.10 9.70 28.14
CA GLY A 104 -18.06 9.66 27.03
C GLY A 104 -17.62 10.47 25.81
N GLU A 105 -16.31 10.68 25.63
CA GLU A 105 -15.73 11.41 24.51
C GLU A 105 -15.71 10.52 23.26
N HIS A 106 -16.14 11.06 22.12
CA HIS A 106 -15.98 10.36 20.85
C HIS A 106 -14.52 10.42 20.39
N ALA A 107 -13.95 9.27 20.05
CA ALA A 107 -12.59 9.19 19.52
C ALA A 107 -12.52 9.88 18.14
N THR A 108 -11.81 11.01 18.08
CA THR A 108 -11.61 11.81 16.85
C THR A 108 -10.18 11.77 16.33
N GLY A 109 -9.25 11.24 17.13
CA GLY A 109 -7.84 11.10 16.77
C GLY A 109 -7.28 9.73 17.16
N PRO A 110 -6.18 9.28 16.53
CA PRO A 110 -5.60 7.97 16.82
C PRO A 110 -5.17 7.79 18.27
N ALA A 111 -4.81 8.87 18.97
CA ALA A 111 -4.41 8.79 20.38
C ALA A 111 -5.55 8.44 21.35
N GLN A 112 -6.82 8.53 20.90
CA GLN A 112 -8.00 8.15 21.68
C GLN A 112 -8.51 6.74 21.33
N ASP A 113 -7.92 6.10 20.31
CA ASP A 113 -8.24 4.73 19.92
C ASP A 113 -7.39 3.75 20.72
N GLU A 114 -8.01 3.12 21.72
CA GLU A 114 -7.33 2.25 22.68
C GLU A 114 -6.64 1.06 22.01
N GLU A 115 -7.30 0.39 21.06
CA GLU A 115 -6.73 -0.76 20.38
C GLU A 115 -5.56 -0.34 19.50
N PHE A 116 -5.73 0.73 18.72
CA PHE A 116 -4.65 1.25 17.87
C PHE A 116 -3.43 1.66 18.69
N VAL A 117 -3.64 2.34 19.82
CA VAL A 117 -2.55 2.83 20.67
C VAL A 117 -1.85 1.68 21.39
N LEU A 118 -2.58 0.80 22.06
CA LEU A 118 -1.97 -0.25 22.89
C LEU A 118 -1.32 -1.35 22.04
N ALA A 119 -1.93 -1.74 20.93
CA ALA A 119 -1.43 -2.83 20.08
C ALA A 119 -0.14 -2.47 19.31
N HIS A 120 0.17 -1.18 19.14
CA HIS A 120 1.34 -0.72 18.38
C HIS A 120 2.38 0.01 19.26
N ALA A 121 2.17 0.04 20.58
CA ALA A 121 3.05 0.76 21.49
C ALA A 121 4.33 0.01 21.82
N ASP A 122 4.30 -1.31 22.00
CA ASP A 122 5.48 -2.07 22.44
C ASP A 122 6.48 -2.26 21.28
N ASN A 123 7.66 -1.65 21.39
CA ASN A 123 8.68 -1.78 20.36
C ASN A 123 9.33 -3.16 20.32
N VAL A 124 9.24 -3.97 21.38
CA VAL A 124 9.74 -5.34 21.36
C VAL A 124 8.92 -6.16 20.36
N GLU A 125 7.60 -6.00 20.38
CA GLU A 125 6.69 -6.64 19.43
C GLU A 125 6.81 -6.01 18.04
N ALA A 126 6.70 -4.68 17.95
CA ALA A 126 6.72 -3.96 16.68
C ALA A 126 8.04 -4.14 15.91
N ALA A 127 9.19 -4.04 16.58
CA ALA A 127 10.48 -4.22 15.93
C ALA A 127 10.72 -5.66 15.51
N GLY A 128 10.25 -6.63 16.31
CA GLY A 128 10.29 -8.05 15.98
C GLY A 128 9.47 -8.34 14.72
N PHE A 129 8.23 -7.85 14.67
CA PHE A 129 7.37 -8.01 13.51
C PHE A 129 7.94 -7.29 12.29
N VAL A 130 8.32 -6.02 12.33
CA VAL A 130 8.87 -5.36 11.13
C VAL A 130 10.16 -6.03 10.65
N SER A 131 11.02 -6.49 11.57
CA SER A 131 12.26 -7.19 11.22
C SER A 131 12.04 -8.58 10.64
N HIS A 132 10.88 -9.22 10.87
CA HIS A 132 10.61 -10.57 10.36
C HIS A 132 10.63 -10.60 8.83
N LEU A 133 10.30 -9.49 8.16
CA LEU A 133 10.30 -9.38 6.68
C LEU A 133 11.66 -9.69 6.04
N LYS A 134 12.75 -9.65 6.81
CA LYS A 134 14.10 -10.06 6.36
C LYS A 134 14.23 -11.59 6.19
N LEU A 135 13.34 -12.36 6.82
CA LEU A 135 13.30 -13.81 6.68
C LEU A 135 12.80 -14.20 5.29
N PRO A 136 13.06 -15.43 4.84
CA PRO A 136 12.66 -15.85 3.50
C PRO A 136 11.12 -15.96 3.36
N HIS A 137 10.54 -15.14 2.46
CA HIS A 137 9.11 -15.16 2.10
C HIS A 137 8.88 -15.62 0.64
N TYR A 138 9.82 -16.39 0.07
CA TYR A 138 9.78 -16.76 -1.35
C TYR A 138 8.60 -17.67 -1.71
N VAL A 139 8.06 -18.45 -0.77
CA VAL A 139 6.89 -19.32 -1.01
C VAL A 139 5.64 -18.47 -1.22
N ASP A 140 5.36 -17.54 -0.30
CA ASP A 140 4.20 -16.64 -0.40
C ASP A 140 4.34 -15.71 -1.61
N PHE A 141 5.55 -15.17 -1.83
CA PHE A 141 5.84 -14.35 -3.00
C PHE A 141 5.63 -15.11 -4.31
N GLN A 142 5.95 -16.41 -4.36
CA GLN A 142 5.73 -17.22 -5.55
C GLN A 142 4.24 -17.42 -5.83
N ALA A 143 3.40 -17.58 -4.80
CA ALA A 143 1.96 -17.68 -4.96
C ALA A 143 1.35 -16.38 -5.54
N GLU A 144 1.77 -15.22 -5.00
CA GLU A 144 1.37 -13.91 -5.53
C GLU A 144 1.88 -13.68 -6.97
N LEU A 145 3.11 -14.08 -7.28
CA LEU A 145 3.66 -14.01 -8.63
C LEU A 145 2.90 -14.89 -9.62
N GLU A 146 2.45 -16.07 -9.21
CA GLU A 146 1.67 -16.95 -10.06
C GLU A 146 0.30 -16.32 -10.37
N LEU A 147 -0.38 -15.76 -9.37
CA LEU A 147 -1.62 -15.02 -9.56
C LEU A 147 -1.44 -13.83 -10.51
N LEU A 148 -0.39 -13.03 -10.31
CA LEU A 148 -0.07 -11.89 -11.18
C LEU A 148 0.13 -12.34 -12.64
N LYS A 149 0.86 -13.43 -12.88
CA LYS A 149 1.09 -13.96 -14.22
C LYS A 149 -0.21 -14.43 -14.88
N ARG A 150 -1.11 -15.07 -14.13
CA ARG A 150 -2.42 -15.48 -14.65
C ARG A 150 -3.26 -14.28 -15.06
N LEU A 151 -3.36 -13.26 -14.20
CA LEU A 151 -4.10 -12.03 -14.52
C LEU A 151 -3.53 -11.30 -15.75
N GLN A 152 -2.20 -11.26 -15.89
CA GLN A 152 -1.57 -10.70 -17.10
C GLN A 152 -1.92 -11.50 -18.35
N GLN A 153 -1.93 -12.83 -18.28
CA GLN A 153 -2.32 -13.71 -19.39
C GLN A 153 -3.78 -13.52 -19.78
N GLU A 154 -4.69 -13.43 -18.81
CA GLU A 154 -6.11 -13.18 -19.04
C GLU A 154 -6.36 -11.83 -19.72
N GLN A 155 -5.69 -10.75 -19.28
CA GLN A 155 -5.77 -9.45 -19.96
C GLN A 155 -5.22 -9.49 -21.39
N THR A 156 -4.11 -10.20 -21.61
CA THR A 156 -3.55 -10.37 -22.95
C THR A 156 -4.53 -11.12 -23.86
N MET A 157 -5.14 -12.21 -23.37
CA MET A 157 -6.16 -12.97 -24.12
C MET A 157 -7.45 -12.17 -24.34
N ALA A 158 -7.88 -11.35 -23.38
CA ALA A 158 -9.03 -10.47 -23.55
C ALA A 158 -8.79 -9.40 -24.63
N ASN A 159 -7.59 -8.82 -24.68
CA ASN A 159 -7.21 -7.87 -25.73
C ASN A 159 -7.13 -8.53 -27.12
N LEU A 160 -6.76 -9.81 -27.19
CA LEU A 160 -6.78 -10.61 -28.43
C LEU A 160 -8.21 -10.90 -28.90
N SER A 161 -9.17 -11.08 -27.99
CA SER A 161 -10.58 -11.31 -28.34
C SER A 161 -11.32 -10.10 -28.92
N GLY A 162 -10.74 -8.90 -28.86
CA GLY A 162 -11.29 -7.67 -29.41
C GLY A 162 -10.92 -7.41 -30.88
N TYR A 163 -9.97 -8.15 -31.43
CA TYR A 163 -9.56 -8.03 -32.83
C TYR A 163 -10.24 -9.09 -33.68
N ASN A 164 -10.71 -8.68 -34.84
CA ASN A 164 -11.24 -9.58 -35.85
C ASN A 164 -10.07 -10.45 -36.38
N PHE A 165 -10.31 -11.71 -36.79
CA PHE A 165 -9.26 -12.59 -37.32
C PHE A 165 -8.34 -11.86 -38.32
N ALA A 166 -7.02 -11.92 -38.13
CA ALA A 166 -6.02 -11.17 -38.90
C ALA A 166 -6.14 -9.63 -38.81
N TYR A 167 -6.53 -9.09 -37.65
CA TYR A 167 -6.58 -7.66 -37.27
C TYR A 167 -7.60 -6.77 -38.01
N LEU A 168 -7.83 -7.00 -39.31
CA LEU A 168 -8.69 -6.16 -40.16
C LEU A 168 -10.18 -6.52 -40.04
N ASP A 169 -11.03 -5.49 -40.06
CA ASP A 169 -12.48 -5.67 -40.21
C ASP A 169 -12.84 -6.29 -41.58
N GLU A 170 -13.97 -7.00 -41.64
CA GLU A 170 -14.40 -7.69 -42.86
C GLU A 170 -14.70 -6.74 -44.03
N GLN A 171 -15.07 -5.49 -43.75
CA GLN A 171 -15.32 -4.48 -44.78
C GLN A 171 -14.03 -4.09 -45.50
N THR A 172 -12.94 -3.91 -44.74
CA THR A 172 -11.62 -3.54 -45.24
C THR A 172 -11.01 -4.69 -46.01
N LYS A 173 -11.10 -5.93 -45.48
CA LYS A 173 -10.70 -7.13 -46.23
C LYS A 173 -11.44 -7.26 -47.55
N ARG A 174 -12.77 -7.06 -47.57
CA ARG A 174 -13.58 -7.11 -48.80
C ARG A 174 -13.16 -6.05 -49.81
N MET A 175 -12.81 -4.85 -49.36
CA MET A 175 -12.31 -3.79 -50.22
C MET A 175 -10.95 -4.15 -50.84
N ILE A 176 -10.01 -4.64 -50.03
CA ILE A 176 -8.69 -5.09 -50.48
C ILE A 176 -8.81 -6.27 -51.46
N ARG A 177 -9.65 -7.28 -51.16
CA ARG A 177 -9.93 -8.41 -52.06
C ARG A 177 -10.42 -7.95 -53.45
N ARG A 178 -11.29 -6.93 -53.51
CA ARG A 178 -11.73 -6.34 -54.79
C ARG A 178 -10.59 -5.64 -55.54
N ALA A 179 -9.70 -4.95 -54.82
CA ALA A 179 -8.53 -4.33 -55.41
C ALA A 179 -7.55 -5.38 -55.97
N ILE A 180 -7.32 -6.46 -55.22
CA ILE A 180 -6.51 -7.61 -55.68
C ILE A 180 -7.09 -8.20 -56.97
N LEU A 181 -8.40 -8.46 -57.02
CA LEU A 181 -9.04 -9.00 -58.24
C LEU A 181 -8.86 -8.08 -59.45
N LYS A 182 -8.93 -6.75 -59.26
CA LYS A 182 -8.65 -5.78 -60.34
C LYS A 182 -7.18 -5.80 -60.76
N ALA A 183 -6.25 -5.95 -59.82
CA ALA A 183 -4.82 -5.99 -60.10
C ALA A 183 -4.44 -7.28 -60.87
N VAL A 184 -5.07 -8.41 -60.54
CA VAL A 184 -4.92 -9.67 -61.29
C VAL A 184 -5.46 -9.54 -62.71
N ALA A 185 -6.61 -8.86 -62.88
CA ALA A 185 -7.22 -8.66 -64.19
C ALA A 185 -6.47 -7.65 -65.09
N ILE A 186 -5.65 -6.77 -64.50
CA ILE A 186 -4.89 -5.75 -65.23
C ILE A 186 -3.40 -5.80 -64.80
N PRO A 187 -2.62 -6.74 -65.37
CA PRO A 187 -1.22 -6.91 -65.00
C PRO A 187 -0.40 -5.63 -65.18
N GLY A 188 0.37 -5.27 -64.16
CA GLY A 188 1.23 -4.08 -64.16
C GLY A 188 0.52 -2.76 -63.81
N TYR A 189 -0.81 -2.74 -63.70
CA TYR A 189 -1.55 -1.57 -63.26
C TYR A 189 -1.61 -1.47 -61.73
N GLN A 190 -1.20 -0.32 -61.19
CA GLN A 190 -1.21 -0.05 -59.75
C GLN A 190 -2.63 0.33 -59.30
N VAL A 191 -3.38 -0.65 -58.78
CA VAL A 191 -4.75 -0.42 -58.30
C VAL A 191 -4.71 0.34 -56.96
N PRO A 192 -5.29 1.54 -56.88
CA PRO A 192 -5.41 2.24 -55.60
C PRO A 192 -6.40 1.50 -54.68
N PHE A 193 -6.04 1.39 -53.41
CA PHE A 193 -6.92 0.85 -52.36
C PHE A 193 -6.82 1.71 -51.10
N GLY A 194 -7.90 1.78 -50.33
CA GLY A 194 -7.98 2.58 -49.10
C GLY A 194 -7.33 1.85 -47.93
N GLY A 195 -6.00 1.88 -47.85
CA GLY A 195 -5.26 1.28 -46.74
C GLY A 195 -5.64 1.90 -45.40
N ARG A 196 -5.59 1.11 -44.33
CA ARG A 196 -5.79 1.58 -42.95
C ARG A 196 -4.46 1.67 -42.19
N GLU A 197 -4.51 2.42 -41.09
CA GLU A 197 -3.43 2.42 -40.11
C GLU A 197 -3.29 1.03 -39.50
N MET A 198 -2.05 0.54 -39.50
CA MET A 198 -1.66 -0.76 -38.97
C MET A 198 -0.77 -0.51 -37.74
N PRO A 199 -0.59 -1.51 -36.85
CA PRO A 199 0.31 -1.40 -35.70
C PRO A 199 1.80 -1.46 -36.12
N MET A 200 2.15 -0.83 -37.25
CA MET A 200 3.50 -0.61 -37.76
C MET A 200 3.57 0.73 -38.52
N PRO A 201 4.71 1.45 -38.45
CA PRO A 201 4.88 2.71 -39.19
C PRO A 201 4.76 2.54 -40.70
N TYR A 202 4.25 3.57 -41.39
CA TYR A 202 4.29 3.61 -42.86
C TYR A 202 5.73 3.44 -43.38
N GLY A 203 5.89 2.70 -44.48
CA GLY A 203 7.20 2.35 -45.04
C GLY A 203 7.79 1.03 -44.54
N TRP A 204 7.23 0.43 -43.49
CA TRP A 204 7.68 -0.85 -42.92
C TRP A 204 6.85 -2.06 -43.40
N GLY A 205 6.35 -2.00 -44.64
CA GLY A 205 5.60 -3.11 -45.23
C GLY A 205 4.10 -3.17 -44.88
N THR A 206 3.51 -2.08 -44.36
CA THR A 206 2.09 -2.03 -43.96
C THR A 206 1.10 -2.46 -45.06
N GLY A 207 1.41 -2.19 -46.33
CA GLY A 207 0.63 -2.68 -47.47
C GLY A 207 0.66 -4.20 -47.62
N GLY A 208 1.82 -4.82 -47.39
CA GLY A 208 2.00 -6.28 -47.40
C GLY A 208 1.19 -6.95 -46.28
N ILE A 209 1.19 -6.39 -45.07
CA ILE A 209 0.38 -6.92 -43.95
C ILE A 209 -1.10 -6.94 -44.33
N GLN A 210 -1.60 -5.82 -44.87
CA GLN A 210 -3.02 -5.67 -45.22
C GLN A 210 -3.45 -6.65 -46.32
N LEU A 211 -2.56 -6.93 -47.27
CA LEU A 211 -2.77 -7.97 -48.27
C LEU A 211 -2.81 -9.36 -47.63
N THR A 212 -1.80 -9.72 -46.84
CA THR A 212 -1.72 -11.01 -46.15
C THR A 212 -2.94 -11.26 -45.27
N ALA A 213 -3.31 -10.31 -44.42
CA ALA A 213 -4.50 -10.38 -43.57
C ALA A 213 -5.83 -10.50 -44.32
N SER A 214 -5.87 -10.04 -45.58
CA SER A 214 -7.07 -10.15 -46.41
C SER A 214 -7.16 -11.49 -47.13
N VAL A 215 -6.05 -12.23 -47.26
CA VAL A 215 -5.97 -13.49 -48.03
C VAL A 215 -5.83 -14.72 -47.15
N ILE A 216 -5.07 -14.63 -46.05
CA ILE A 216 -4.76 -15.76 -45.17
C ILE A 216 -6.02 -16.37 -44.55
N GLY A 217 -6.08 -17.69 -44.51
CA GLY A 217 -7.07 -18.50 -43.80
C GLY A 217 -6.48 -19.26 -42.62
N GLU A 218 -7.35 -19.80 -41.76
CA GLU A 218 -6.95 -20.53 -40.54
C GLU A 218 -6.11 -21.79 -40.82
N SER A 219 -6.24 -22.36 -42.01
CA SER A 219 -5.50 -23.56 -42.44
C SER A 219 -4.19 -23.26 -43.18
N ASP A 220 -3.85 -21.99 -43.39
CA ASP A 220 -2.65 -21.63 -44.15
C ASP A 220 -1.39 -21.68 -43.28
N VAL A 221 -0.26 -22.02 -43.90
CA VAL A 221 1.07 -21.90 -43.29
C VAL A 221 1.75 -20.67 -43.85
N LEU A 222 1.88 -19.62 -43.03
CA LEU A 222 2.48 -18.35 -43.44
C LEU A 222 4.01 -18.40 -43.37
N LYS A 223 4.67 -18.05 -44.49
CA LYS A 223 6.11 -17.79 -44.55
C LYS A 223 6.35 -16.30 -44.80
N VAL A 224 7.10 -15.65 -43.92
CA VAL A 224 7.48 -14.23 -44.05
C VAL A 224 9.00 -14.15 -44.15
N ILE A 225 9.51 -13.44 -45.14
CA ILE A 225 10.95 -13.23 -45.35
C ILE A 225 11.22 -11.76 -45.66
N ASP A 226 12.35 -11.25 -45.19
CA ASP A 226 12.90 -9.94 -45.56
C ASP A 226 14.39 -10.12 -45.81
N GLN A 227 14.88 -9.53 -46.91
CA GLN A 227 16.24 -9.75 -47.43
C GLN A 227 16.63 -11.24 -47.60
N GLY A 228 15.65 -12.10 -47.89
CA GLY A 228 15.86 -13.54 -48.10
C GLY A 228 15.99 -14.38 -46.82
N ALA A 229 15.85 -13.78 -45.65
CA ALA A 229 15.88 -14.46 -44.35
C ALA A 229 14.54 -14.30 -43.62
N ASP A 230 14.16 -15.34 -42.88
CA ASP A 230 12.99 -15.41 -42.00
C ASP A 230 13.28 -14.90 -40.57
N ASP A 231 14.54 -14.85 -40.14
CA ASP A 231 14.96 -14.42 -38.79
C ASP A 231 15.22 -12.91 -38.64
N THR A 232 14.94 -12.12 -39.68
CA THR A 232 15.17 -10.67 -39.63
C THR A 232 14.13 -9.97 -38.73
N THR A 233 14.42 -8.72 -38.35
CA THR A 233 13.58 -7.96 -37.41
C THR A 233 12.18 -7.66 -37.95
N THR A 234 12.02 -7.52 -39.26
CA THR A 234 10.73 -7.23 -39.92
C THR A 234 9.81 -8.45 -39.95
N PRO A 235 10.24 -9.65 -40.42
CA PRO A 235 9.44 -10.88 -40.37
C PRO A 235 9.01 -11.28 -38.96
N CYS A 236 9.90 -11.16 -37.96
CA CYS A 236 9.57 -11.45 -36.55
C CYS A 236 8.40 -10.58 -36.05
N ARG A 237 8.36 -9.30 -36.43
CA ARG A 237 7.28 -8.35 -36.07
C ARG A 237 5.99 -8.57 -36.89
N PHE A 238 6.12 -9.02 -38.13
CA PHE A 238 4.99 -9.39 -39.00
C PHE A 238 4.25 -10.63 -38.49
N ALA A 239 4.98 -11.68 -38.10
CA ALA A 239 4.38 -12.90 -37.59
C ALA A 239 3.64 -12.68 -36.27
N THR A 240 4.18 -11.85 -35.38
CA THR A 240 3.54 -11.49 -34.10
C THR A 240 2.31 -10.60 -34.24
N SER A 241 2.19 -9.82 -35.32
CA SER A 241 1.04 -8.92 -35.54
C SER A 241 -0.15 -9.58 -36.25
N LEU A 242 0.04 -10.77 -36.85
CA LEU A 242 -1.02 -11.57 -37.49
C LEU A 242 -1.46 -12.78 -36.66
N SER A 243 -0.65 -13.18 -35.67
CA SER A 243 -0.98 -14.24 -34.69
C SER A 243 -1.66 -13.72 -33.43
N ALA A 244 -1.89 -12.40 -33.39
CA ALA A 244 -2.75 -11.72 -32.43
C ALA A 244 -4.19 -11.65 -32.97
#